data_AF-A0A8H3R1G9-F1
#
_entry.id   AF-A0A8H3R1G9-F1
#
_cell.length_a   1.000
_cell.length_b   1.000
_cell.length_c   1.000
_cell.angle_alpha   90.00
_cell.angle_beta   90.00
_cell.angle_gamma   90.00
#
_symmetry.space_group_name_H-M   'P 1'
#
loop_
_entity.id
_entity.type
_entity.pdbx_description
1 polymer ?
#
loop_
_entity_poly.entity_id
_entity_poly.type
_entity_poly.pdbx_seq_one_letter_code
_entity_poly.pdbx_strand_id
1 'polypeptide(L)'
;MIGKMTGRFHPVPATNPYNANNAINNEPEFLNWLQGKYCEVMVGTNQDAMRALMIERFSTMDTADTYEKRIKPYAQGLVYPDILPYLYNHMPQYIEMRLRQANPPNLGAFFTNLRGIWLESRGRIPEQQSYPNQALPA
;
A
#
# COMPACT_ATOMS: atom_id res chain seq x y z
N MET A 1 5.54 38.69 17.39
CA MET A 1 4.76 37.51 17.82
C MET A 1 4.91 36.44 16.74
N ILE A 2 5.60 35.33 17.03
CA ILE A 2 5.61 34.18 16.12
C ILE A 2 4.27 33.48 16.34
N GLY A 3 3.42 33.47 15.31
CA GLY A 3 2.09 32.86 15.41
C GLY A 3 2.22 31.39 15.75
N LYS A 4 1.31 30.85 16.57
CA LYS A 4 1.32 29.42 16.98
C LYS A 4 1.25 28.42 15.80
N MET A 5 1.06 28.91 14.57
CA MET A 5 1.02 28.16 13.31
C MET A 5 2.34 28.17 12.53
N THR A 6 3.29 29.07 12.85
CA THR A 6 4.59 29.15 12.17
C THR A 6 5.37 27.86 12.41
N GLY A 7 5.67 27.11 11.35
CA GLY A 7 6.37 25.82 11.41
C GLY A 7 5.49 24.58 11.59
N ARG A 8 4.15 24.73 11.68
CA ARG A 8 3.23 23.57 11.72
C ARG A 8 2.93 22.99 10.33
N PHE A 9 3.07 23.81 9.29
CA PHE A 9 2.80 23.41 7.91
C PHE A 9 4.09 23.44 7.12
N HIS A 10 4.40 22.33 6.45
CA HIS A 10 5.45 22.31 5.43
C HIS A 10 4.95 23.15 4.25
N PRO A 11 5.64 24.23 3.87
CA PRO A 11 5.22 25.04 2.73
C PRO A 11 5.23 24.18 1.48
N VAL A 12 4.18 24.31 0.67
CA VAL A 12 4.11 23.68 -0.65
C VAL A 12 5.16 24.36 -1.54
N PRO A 13 6.13 23.62 -2.10
CA PRO A 13 7.10 24.18 -3.02
C PRO A 13 6.43 24.58 -4.34
N ALA A 14 7.09 25.41 -5.14
CA ALA A 14 6.59 25.78 -6.46
C ALA A 14 6.66 24.61 -7.46
N THR A 15 7.60 23.69 -7.25
CA THR A 15 7.86 22.52 -8.10
C THR A 15 7.79 21.23 -7.30
N ASN A 16 7.37 20.14 -7.96
CA ASN A 16 7.21 18.83 -7.36
C ASN A 16 8.51 18.01 -7.45
N PRO A 17 9.29 17.87 -6.36
CA PRO A 17 10.53 17.09 -6.37
C PRO A 17 10.31 15.59 -6.61
N TYR A 18 9.07 15.09 -6.46
CA TYR A 18 8.72 13.68 -6.66
C TYR A 18 8.22 13.39 -8.08
N ASN A 19 8.06 14.41 -8.92
CA ASN A 19 7.58 14.26 -10.29
C ASN A 19 8.31 15.21 -11.26
N ALA A 20 9.56 14.90 -11.58
CA ALA A 20 10.38 15.61 -12.57
C ALA A 20 10.48 17.14 -12.37
N ASN A 21 10.25 17.65 -11.16
CA ASN A 21 10.18 19.09 -10.86
C ASN A 21 9.08 19.85 -11.63
N ASN A 22 7.97 19.18 -11.98
CA ASN A 22 6.79 19.81 -12.55
C ASN A 22 6.24 20.92 -11.64
N ALA A 23 5.63 21.96 -12.22
CA ALA A 23 5.01 23.03 -11.44
C ALA A 23 3.76 22.54 -10.69
N ILE A 24 3.67 22.85 -9.40
CA ILE A 24 2.49 22.53 -8.57
C ILE A 24 1.43 23.62 -8.74
N ASN A 25 0.79 23.65 -9.90
CA ASN A 25 -0.22 24.65 -10.26
C ASN A 25 -1.60 24.05 -10.54
N ASN A 26 -1.78 22.75 -10.27
CA ASN A 26 -3.01 22.00 -10.47
C ASN A 26 -3.20 20.95 -9.36
N GLU A 27 -4.44 20.51 -9.18
CA GLU A 27 -4.80 19.54 -8.13
C GLU A 27 -4.08 18.19 -8.26
N PRO A 28 -3.97 17.56 -9.46
CA PRO A 28 -3.22 16.33 -9.61
C PRO A 28 -1.77 16.41 -9.13
N GLU A 29 -1.05 17.46 -9.51
CA GLU A 29 0.34 17.66 -9.07
C GLU A 29 0.43 17.95 -7.57
N PHE A 30 -0.53 18.70 -7.01
CA PHE A 30 -0.59 18.95 -5.57
C PHE A 30 -0.79 17.64 -4.79
N LEU A 31 -1.67 16.76 -5.24
CA LEU A 31 -1.91 15.46 -4.61
C LEU A 31 -0.69 14.54 -4.73
N ASN A 32 -0.02 14.53 -5.89
CA ASN A 32 1.22 13.78 -6.09
C ASN A 32 2.32 14.25 -5.11
N TRP A 33 2.51 15.57 -5.00
CA TRP A 33 3.44 16.15 -4.04
C TRP A 33 3.09 15.78 -2.59
N LEU A 34 1.81 15.86 -2.22
CA LEU A 34 1.36 15.54 -0.86
C LEU A 34 1.63 14.07 -0.52
N GLN A 35 1.41 13.16 -1.46
CA GLN A 35 1.71 11.74 -1.31
C GLN A 35 3.20 11.49 -1.13
N GLY A 36 4.04 12.12 -1.97
CA GLY A 36 5.50 12.03 -1.86
C GLY A 36 6.02 12.56 -0.51
N LYS A 37 5.54 13.74 -0.07
CA LYS A 37 5.88 14.29 1.26
C LYS A 37 5.41 13.40 2.39
N TYR A 38 4.22 12.82 2.29
CA TYR A 38 3.72 11.90 3.29
C TYR A 38 4.63 10.67 3.43
N CYS A 39 5.02 10.04 2.31
CA CYS A 39 5.96 8.93 2.34
C CYS A 39 7.33 9.33 2.91
N GLU A 40 7.88 10.47 2.52
CA GLU A 40 9.16 10.97 3.05
C GLU A 40 9.11 11.16 4.57
N VAL A 41 8.05 11.79 5.08
CA VAL A 41 7.90 12.05 6.52
C VAL A 41 7.65 10.77 7.31
N MET A 42 6.87 9.83 6.76
CA MET A 42 6.46 8.62 7.49
C MET A 42 7.48 7.48 7.39
N VAL A 43 8.25 7.41 6.31
CA VAL A 43 9.11 6.25 5.99
C VAL A 43 10.54 6.64 5.64
N GLY A 44 10.79 7.91 5.30
CA GLY A 44 12.12 8.40 4.91
C GLY A 44 12.25 8.50 3.39
N THR A 45 12.36 7.36 2.70
CA THR A 45 12.50 7.34 1.24
C THR A 45 11.55 6.34 0.58
N ASN A 46 11.24 6.53 -0.71
CA ASN A 46 10.47 5.54 -1.49
C ASN A 46 11.16 4.17 -1.55
N GLN A 47 12.50 4.13 -1.48
CA GLN A 47 13.25 2.88 -1.43
C GLN A 47 13.05 2.15 -0.11
N ASP A 48 13.04 2.87 1.02
CA ASP A 48 12.78 2.28 2.33
C ASP A 48 11.33 1.82 2.45
N ALA A 49 10.38 2.58 1.89
CA ALA A 49 8.99 2.16 1.78
C ALA A 49 8.82 0.87 0.96
N MET A 50 9.50 0.77 -0.18
CA MET A 50 9.46 -0.45 -1.00
C MET A 50 10.08 -1.63 -0.25
N ARG A 51 11.24 -1.45 0.40
CA ARG A 51 11.88 -2.52 1.20
C ARG A 51 10.99 -3.00 2.34
N ALA A 52 10.37 -2.07 3.07
CA ALA A 52 9.43 -2.39 4.14
C ALA A 52 8.21 -3.13 3.58
N LEU A 53 7.66 -2.69 2.44
CA LEU A 53 6.56 -3.35 1.78
C LEU A 53 6.91 -4.80 1.40
N MET A 54 8.08 -5.05 0.81
CA MET A 54 8.47 -6.38 0.31
C MET A 54 8.56 -7.47 1.39
N ILE A 55 8.80 -7.11 2.65
CA ILE A 55 8.93 -8.06 3.76
C ILE A 55 7.61 -8.29 4.50
N GLU A 56 6.57 -7.53 4.19
CA GLU A 56 5.29 -7.64 4.84
C GLU A 56 4.52 -8.88 4.39
N ARG A 57 3.68 -9.39 5.30
CA ARG A 57 2.77 -10.50 5.04
C ARG A 57 1.49 -10.30 5.82
N PHE A 58 0.41 -10.85 5.30
CA PHE A 58 -0.84 -10.99 6.04
C PHE A 58 -0.71 -12.19 6.97
N SER A 59 -0.76 -11.95 8.28
CA SER A 59 -0.63 -12.97 9.33
C SER A 59 -1.99 -13.60 9.67
N THR A 60 -1.97 -14.78 10.28
CA THR A 60 -3.16 -15.42 10.85
C THR A 60 -3.79 -14.62 11.99
N MET A 61 -3.01 -13.74 12.63
CA MET A 61 -3.52 -12.81 13.66
C MET A 61 -4.08 -11.51 13.06
N ASP A 62 -3.89 -11.27 11.76
CA ASP A 62 -4.36 -10.04 11.13
C ASP A 62 -5.87 -10.07 10.87
N THR A 63 -6.46 -8.91 11.08
CA THR A 63 -7.71 -8.50 10.44
C THR A 63 -7.39 -7.69 9.18
N ALA A 64 -8.37 -7.51 8.30
CA ALA A 64 -8.21 -6.59 7.17
C ALA A 64 -7.79 -5.17 7.63
N ASP A 65 -8.36 -4.68 8.72
CA ASP A 65 -8.10 -3.34 9.24
C ASP A 65 -6.69 -3.22 9.85
N THR A 66 -6.21 -4.23 10.58
CA THR A 66 -4.85 -4.21 11.16
C THR A 66 -3.77 -4.33 10.09
N TYR A 67 -4.02 -5.14 9.06
CA TYR A 67 -3.15 -5.22 7.90
C TYR A 67 -3.13 -3.90 7.12
N GLU A 68 -4.29 -3.31 6.79
CA GLU A 68 -4.34 -2.01 6.11
C GLU A 68 -3.53 -0.97 6.88
N LYS A 69 -3.72 -0.86 8.19
CA LYS A 69 -3.01 0.11 9.03
C LYS A 69 -1.49 -0.04 8.95
N ARG A 70 -0.98 -1.28 8.82
CA ARG A 70 0.45 -1.57 8.72
C ARG A 70 1.03 -1.28 7.34
N ILE A 71 0.28 -1.60 6.29
CA ILE A 71 0.74 -1.47 4.90
C ILE A 71 0.58 -0.07 4.32
N LYS A 72 -0.49 0.63 4.71
CA LYS A 72 -0.85 1.92 4.15
C LYS A 72 0.29 2.96 4.19
N PRO A 73 1.08 3.11 5.27
CA PRO A 73 2.21 4.03 5.29
C PRO A 73 3.25 3.79 4.19
N TYR A 74 3.47 2.52 3.81
CA TYR A 74 4.45 2.13 2.80
C TYR A 74 3.87 2.18 1.37
N ALA A 75 2.58 1.89 1.21
CA ALA A 75 1.93 1.77 -0.09
C ALA A 75 1.33 3.09 -0.61
N GLN A 76 0.90 4.00 0.26
CA GLN A 76 0.06 5.16 -0.10
C GLN A 76 0.72 6.14 -1.08
N GLY A 77 2.05 6.31 -1.03
CA GLY A 77 2.77 7.18 -1.96
C GLY A 77 3.53 6.44 -3.06
N LEU A 78 3.30 5.13 -3.22
CA LEU A 78 3.86 4.35 -4.32
C LEU A 78 2.83 4.19 -5.45
N VAL A 79 3.31 4.04 -6.67
CA VAL A 79 2.48 3.81 -7.86
C VAL A 79 1.79 2.45 -7.72
N TYR A 80 0.46 2.46 -7.70
CA TYR A 80 -0.34 1.26 -7.37
C TYR A 80 -0.04 0.05 -8.27
N PRO A 81 0.02 0.17 -9.62
CA PRO A 81 0.42 -0.93 -10.49
C PRO A 81 1.77 -1.58 -10.13
N ASP A 82 2.73 -0.78 -9.65
CA ASP A 82 4.09 -1.25 -9.35
C ASP A 82 4.13 -2.05 -8.03
N ILE A 83 3.23 -1.74 -7.09
CA ILE A 83 3.17 -2.40 -5.79
C ILE A 83 2.19 -3.58 -5.74
N LEU A 84 1.26 -3.66 -6.68
CA LEU A 84 0.20 -4.67 -6.70
C LEU A 84 0.72 -6.13 -6.63
N PRO A 85 1.80 -6.52 -7.33
CA PRO A 85 2.36 -7.87 -7.21
C PRO A 85 2.80 -8.22 -5.79
N TYR A 86 3.38 -7.26 -5.05
CA TYR A 86 3.78 -7.47 -3.65
C TYR A 86 2.56 -7.61 -2.76
N LEU A 87 1.55 -6.74 -2.94
CA LEU A 87 0.30 -6.82 -2.19
C LEU A 87 -0.40 -8.18 -2.37
N TYR A 88 -0.35 -8.78 -3.56
CA TYR A 88 -0.83 -10.15 -3.77
C TYR A 88 0.03 -11.17 -3.04
N ASN A 89 1.36 -11.06 -3.13
CA ASN A 89 2.28 -11.95 -2.42
C ASN A 89 2.14 -11.87 -0.89
N HIS A 90 1.62 -10.78 -0.33
CA HIS A 90 1.37 -10.70 1.11
C HIS A 90 0.23 -11.62 1.55
N MET A 91 -0.69 -11.93 0.65
CA MET A 91 -1.97 -12.55 0.98
C MET A 91 -1.89 -14.06 1.11
N PRO A 92 -2.73 -14.67 1.95
CA PRO A 92 -3.00 -16.09 1.87
C PRO A 92 -3.70 -16.41 0.54
N GLN A 93 -3.45 -17.60 -0.01
CA GLN A 93 -3.87 -17.99 -1.35
C GLN A 93 -5.37 -17.74 -1.63
N TYR A 94 -6.25 -18.06 -0.66
CA TYR A 94 -7.68 -17.83 -0.81
C TYR A 94 -8.02 -16.34 -1.01
N ILE A 95 -7.44 -15.47 -0.20
CA ILE A 95 -7.65 -14.02 -0.28
C ILE A 95 -7.02 -13.47 -1.57
N GLU A 96 -5.81 -13.91 -1.90
CA GLU A 96 -5.12 -13.51 -3.13
C GLU A 96 -6.00 -13.79 -4.37
N MET A 97 -6.50 -15.02 -4.50
CA MET A 97 -7.34 -15.43 -5.62
C MET A 97 -8.60 -14.56 -5.73
N ARG A 98 -9.28 -14.29 -4.59
CA ARG A 98 -10.47 -13.45 -4.54
C ARG A 98 -10.18 -11.99 -4.89
N LEU A 99 -9.02 -11.46 -4.47
CA LEU A 99 -8.60 -10.10 -4.83
C LEU A 99 -8.28 -9.99 -6.33
N ARG A 100 -7.59 -10.98 -6.91
CA ARG A 100 -7.33 -11.02 -8.36
C ARG A 100 -8.62 -11.05 -9.17
N GLN A 101 -9.62 -11.82 -8.73
CA GLN A 101 -10.95 -11.84 -9.36
C GLN A 101 -11.66 -10.49 -9.26
N ALA A 102 -11.56 -9.81 -8.13
CA ALA A 102 -12.17 -8.50 -7.93
C ALA A 102 -11.46 -7.37 -8.71
N ASN A 103 -10.22 -7.60 -9.17
CA ASN A 103 -9.41 -6.66 -9.95
C ASN A 103 -9.47 -5.21 -9.44
N PRO A 104 -9.04 -4.94 -8.19
CA PRO A 104 -9.16 -3.61 -7.59
C PRO A 104 -8.38 -2.55 -8.41
N PRO A 105 -9.01 -1.45 -8.84
CA PRO A 105 -8.38 -0.46 -9.71
C PRO A 105 -7.39 0.48 -9.00
N ASN A 106 -7.40 0.51 -7.67
CA ASN A 106 -6.50 1.35 -6.87
C ASN A 106 -6.35 0.78 -5.44
N LEU A 107 -5.41 1.34 -4.68
CA LEU A 107 -5.09 0.91 -3.32
C LEU A 107 -6.30 0.98 -2.35
N GLY A 108 -7.15 1.99 -2.48
CA GLY A 108 -8.36 2.11 -1.65
C GLY A 108 -9.38 1.01 -1.95
N ALA A 109 -9.57 0.68 -3.22
CA ALA A 109 -10.42 -0.43 -3.64
C ALA A 109 -9.84 -1.78 -3.21
N PHE A 110 -8.50 -1.93 -3.23
CA PHE A 110 -7.83 -3.12 -2.73
C PHE A 110 -8.18 -3.40 -1.26
N PHE A 111 -8.05 -2.40 -0.38
CA PHE A 111 -8.38 -2.56 1.04
C PHE A 111 -9.87 -2.76 1.28
N THR A 112 -10.73 -2.08 0.51
CA THR A 112 -12.19 -2.31 0.56
C THR A 112 -12.54 -3.77 0.23
N ASN A 113 -11.97 -4.30 -0.85
CA ASN A 113 -12.19 -5.69 -1.25
C ASN A 113 -11.62 -6.68 -0.23
N LEU A 114 -10.41 -6.43 0.29
CA LEU A 114 -9.80 -7.24 1.35
C LEU A 114 -10.71 -7.34 2.57
N ARG A 115 -11.27 -6.22 3.01
CA ARG A 115 -12.21 -6.17 4.14
C ARG A 115 -13.48 -6.98 3.86
N GLY A 116 -14.06 -6.85 2.66
CA GLY A 116 -15.21 -7.65 2.24
C GLY A 116 -14.93 -9.15 2.29
N ILE A 117 -13.83 -9.60 1.67
CA ILE A 117 -13.41 -11.01 1.63
C ILE A 117 -13.15 -11.54 3.05
N TRP A 118 -12.48 -10.76 3.89
CA TRP A 118 -12.20 -11.14 5.28
C TRP A 118 -13.49 -11.29 6.10
N LEU A 119 -14.47 -10.40 5.93
CA LEU A 119 -15.78 -10.51 6.58
C LEU A 119 -16.59 -11.70 6.09
N GLU A 120 -16.60 -11.97 4.78
CA GLU A 120 -17.26 -13.15 4.19
C GLU A 120 -16.70 -14.47 4.74
N SER A 121 -15.38 -14.52 4.95
CA SER A 121 -14.71 -15.67 5.58
C SER A 121 -14.92 -15.75 7.10
N ARG A 122 -15.64 -14.80 7.72
CA ARG A 122 -15.83 -14.69 9.18
C ARG A 122 -14.51 -14.68 9.96
N GLY A 123 -13.46 -14.12 9.37
CA GLY A 123 -12.10 -14.16 9.92
C GLY A 123 -11.45 -15.55 9.93
N ARG A 124 -12.09 -16.56 9.32
CA ARG A 124 -11.53 -17.90 9.13
C ARG A 124 -10.99 -18.00 7.72
N ILE A 125 -9.74 -17.60 7.54
CA ILE A 125 -9.04 -17.79 6.28
C ILE A 125 -8.62 -19.27 6.24
N PRO A 126 -9.14 -20.08 5.30
CA PRO A 126 -8.66 -21.44 5.17
C PRO A 126 -7.18 -21.37 4.76
N GLU A 127 -6.27 -21.78 5.64
CA GLU A 127 -4.93 -22.16 5.20
C GLU A 127 -5.09 -23.44 4.38
N GLN A 128 -4.95 -23.35 3.06
CA GLN A 128 -4.77 -24.54 2.25
C GLN A 128 -3.28 -24.85 2.14
N GLN A 129 -2.91 -25.94 2.80
CA GLN A 129 -1.93 -26.95 2.42
C GLN A 129 -0.82 -26.48 1.46
N SER A 130 0.41 -26.53 1.98
CA SER A 130 1.62 -26.55 1.17
C SER A 130 1.45 -27.55 0.02
N TYR A 131 1.35 -27.05 -1.21
CA TYR A 131 1.50 -27.91 -2.38
C TYR A 131 2.92 -28.49 -2.32
N PRO A 132 3.12 -29.82 -2.31
CA PRO A 132 4.45 -30.36 -2.48
C PRO A 132 4.93 -29.94 -3.87
N ASN A 133 6.16 -29.42 -3.94
CA ASN A 133 6.85 -29.10 -5.18
C ASN A 133 6.60 -30.20 -6.21
N GLN A 134 5.99 -29.83 -7.35
CA GLN A 134 5.93 -30.73 -8.50
C GLN A 134 7.37 -30.98 -8.95
N ALA A 135 7.91 -32.14 -8.58
CA ALA A 135 9.13 -32.67 -9.17
C ALA A 135 8.87 -32.88 -10.67
N LEU A 136 9.70 -32.25 -11.50
CA LEU A 136 9.79 -32.53 -12.93
C LEU A 136 10.11 -34.01 -13.14
N PRO A 137 9.43 -34.75 -14.04
CA PRO A 137 9.86 -36.09 -14.40
C PRO A 137 11.18 -36.00 -15.19
N ALA A 138 12.09 -36.93 -14.88
CA ALA A 138 13.38 -37.12 -15.52
C ALA A 138 13.24 -37.64 -16.96
#